data_AF-A0A1F8WKL0-F1
#
_entry.id   AF-A0A1F8WKL0-F1
#
_cell.length_a   1.000
_cell.length_b   1.000
_cell.length_c   1.000
_cell.angle_alpha   90.00
_cell.angle_beta   90.00
_cell.angle_gamma   90.00
#
_symmetry.space_group_name_H-M   'P 1'
#
loop_
_entity.id
_entity.type
_entity.pdbx_description
1 polymer ?
#
loop_
_entity_poly.entity_id
_entity_poly.type
_entity_poly.pdbx_seq_one_letter_code
_entity_poly.pdbx_strand_id
1 'polypeptide(L)'
;MMPFHFLFNRKSPLITGLLWMGWVGHVFFFARILDRGSFSSKNLIFFYSLYISIAAAITIFRLIRWYKPADRGFGLEEHFQKSMIPVCYIMLVNNILLWVGVKSIFLFIVSGFLLLPMLVVNFILIYFYRKDSDSTPPGYFARSLYK
;
A
#
# COMPACT_ATOMS: atom_id res chain seq x y z
N MET A 1 -18.12 -22.15 4.06
CA MET A 1 -17.98 -20.72 4.42
C MET A 1 -16.51 -20.43 4.70
N MET A 2 -15.80 -19.67 3.86
CA MET A 2 -14.45 -19.22 4.22
C MET A 2 -14.57 -18.22 5.38
N PRO A 3 -13.80 -18.38 6.47
CA PRO A 3 -13.88 -17.45 7.59
C PRO A 3 -13.41 -16.08 7.12
N PHE A 4 -14.24 -15.04 7.31
CA PHE A 4 -13.91 -13.64 7.00
C PHE A 4 -12.56 -13.19 7.59
N HIS A 5 -12.12 -13.84 8.68
CA HIS A 5 -10.80 -13.68 9.25
C HIS A 5 -9.65 -13.89 8.26
N PHE A 6 -9.80 -14.75 7.25
CA PHE A 6 -8.75 -15.03 6.27
C PHE A 6 -8.53 -13.87 5.29
N LEU A 7 -9.61 -13.16 4.93
CA LEU A 7 -9.58 -12.03 3.98
C LEU A 7 -8.99 -10.77 4.62
N PHE A 8 -9.29 -10.50 5.89
CA PHE A 8 -8.87 -9.27 6.58
C PHE A 8 -7.66 -9.43 7.49
N ASN A 9 -7.07 -10.63 7.57
CA ASN A 9 -5.88 -10.83 8.39
C ASN A 9 -4.63 -10.30 7.68
N ARG A 10 -4.06 -9.22 8.22
CA ARG A 10 -2.82 -8.57 7.79
C ARG A 10 -1.58 -9.48 7.73
N LYS A 11 -1.58 -10.58 8.50
CA LYS A 11 -0.51 -11.60 8.48
C LYS A 11 -0.84 -12.79 7.58
N SER A 12 -1.99 -12.79 6.89
CA SER A 12 -2.38 -13.86 6.00
C SER A 12 -1.44 -13.93 4.79
N PRO A 13 -0.99 -15.13 4.38
CA PRO A 13 -0.28 -15.34 3.12
C PRO A 13 -1.07 -14.78 1.93
N LEU A 14 -2.41 -14.76 2.01
CA LEU A 14 -3.28 -14.23 0.96
C LEU A 14 -2.99 -12.77 0.65
N ILE A 15 -2.93 -11.89 1.66
CA ILE A 15 -2.67 -10.45 1.45
C ILE A 15 -1.30 -10.24 0.81
N THR A 16 -0.31 -11.05 1.20
CA THR A 16 1.03 -10.98 0.60
C THR A 16 1.00 -11.46 -0.86
N GLY A 17 0.28 -12.53 -1.17
CA GLY A 17 0.08 -13.00 -2.56
C GLY A 17 -0.64 -11.96 -3.42
N LEU A 18 -1.74 -11.40 -2.92
CA LEU A 18 -2.52 -10.37 -3.60
C LEU A 18 -1.70 -9.10 -3.87
N LEU A 19 -0.85 -8.70 -2.92
CA LEU A 19 0.07 -7.57 -3.12
C LEU A 19 1.00 -7.82 -4.32
N TRP A 20 1.64 -8.99 -4.37
CA TRP A 20 2.54 -9.35 -5.46
C TRP A 20 1.82 -9.45 -6.80
N MET A 21 0.64 -10.08 -6.83
CA MET A 21 -0.22 -10.11 -8.02
C MET A 21 -0.60 -8.69 -8.47
N GLY A 22 -0.91 -7.81 -7.51
CA GLY A 22 -1.15 -6.39 -7.72
C GLY A 22 0.00 -5.72 -8.46
N TRP A 23 1.21 -5.83 -7.91
CA TRP A 23 2.43 -5.23 -8.48
C TRP A 23 2.76 -5.77 -9.86
N VAL A 24 2.76 -7.10 -10.02
CA VAL A 24 3.07 -7.75 -11.31
C VAL A 24 2.08 -7.31 -12.39
N GLY A 25 0.78 -7.28 -12.09
CA GLY A 25 -0.24 -6.81 -13.03
C GLY A 25 -0.02 -5.35 -13.44
N HIS A 26 0.29 -4.48 -12.49
CA HIS A 26 0.53 -3.07 -12.79
C HIS A 26 1.79 -2.83 -13.61
N VAL A 27 2.87 -3.59 -13.39
CA VAL A 27 4.09 -3.55 -14.22
C VAL A 27 3.77 -3.98 -15.65
N PHE A 28 3.04 -5.09 -15.82
CA PHE A 28 2.62 -5.59 -17.12
C PHE A 28 1.75 -4.58 -17.89
N PHE A 29 0.73 -4.02 -17.24
CA PHE A 29 -0.15 -3.03 -17.89
C PHE A 29 0.55 -1.71 -18.19
N PHE A 30 1.46 -1.27 -17.33
CA PHE A 30 2.23 -0.05 -17.56
C PHE A 30 3.10 -0.17 -18.81
N ALA A 31 3.84 -1.29 -18.96
CA ALA A 31 4.62 -1.57 -20.17
C ALA A 31 3.74 -1.53 -21.44
N ARG A 32 2.58 -2.18 -21.39
CA ARG A 32 1.63 -2.20 -22.52
C ARG A 32 1.04 -0.83 -22.87
N ILE A 33 0.92 0.07 -21.88
CA ILE A 33 0.44 1.44 -22.10
C ILE A 33 1.55 2.28 -22.76
N LEU A 34 2.80 2.11 -22.35
CA LEU A 34 3.96 2.80 -22.93
C LEU A 34 4.15 2.46 -24.41
N ASP A 35 4.00 1.20 -24.80
CA ASP A 35 4.19 0.75 -26.19
C ASP A 35 3.19 1.34 -27.19
N ARG A 36 2.07 1.92 -26.74
CA ARG A 36 0.97 2.41 -27.60
C ARG A 36 0.96 3.95 -27.76
N GLY A 37 2.13 4.58 -27.73
CA GLY A 37 2.38 6.03 -27.64
C GLY A 37 1.50 6.97 -28.51
N SER A 38 0.33 7.35 -27.99
CA SER A 38 -0.55 8.40 -28.51
C SER A 38 -0.55 9.62 -27.57
N PHE A 39 -0.92 10.80 -28.04
CA PHE A 39 -0.93 12.04 -27.24
C PHE A 39 -1.94 11.98 -26.07
N SER A 40 -3.07 11.30 -26.27
CA SER A 40 -4.06 11.00 -25.21
C SER A 40 -3.47 10.10 -24.11
N SER A 41 -2.41 9.35 -24.44
CA SER A 41 -1.66 8.52 -23.49
C SER A 41 -0.87 9.34 -22.47
N LYS A 42 -0.52 10.60 -22.72
CA LYS A 42 0.36 11.37 -21.82
C LYS A 42 -0.29 11.62 -20.45
N ASN A 43 -1.52 12.12 -20.45
CA ASN A 43 -2.26 12.36 -19.20
C ASN A 43 -2.56 11.04 -18.48
N LEU A 44 -2.92 9.99 -19.23
CA LEU A 44 -3.12 8.66 -18.68
C LEU A 44 -1.85 8.14 -17.99
N ILE A 45 -0.70 8.22 -18.65
CA ILE A 45 0.59 7.80 -18.12
C ILE A 45 0.94 8.62 -16.88
N PHE A 46 0.72 9.94 -16.90
CA PHE A 46 0.98 10.81 -15.74
C PHE A 46 0.17 10.39 -14.51
N PHE A 47 -1.17 10.28 -14.63
CA PHE A 47 -2.02 9.90 -13.50
C PHE A 47 -1.80 8.44 -13.07
N TYR A 48 -1.52 7.53 -13.99
CA TYR A 48 -1.11 6.17 -13.67
C TYR A 48 0.18 6.17 -12.84
N SER A 49 1.20 6.91 -13.29
CA SER A 49 2.51 6.99 -12.63
C SER A 49 2.38 7.61 -11.24
N LEU A 50 1.54 8.64 -11.08
CA LEU A 50 1.25 9.26 -9.80
C LEU A 50 0.60 8.27 -8.82
N TYR A 51 -0.44 7.56 -9.27
CA TYR A 51 -1.11 6.52 -8.48
C TYR A 51 -0.13 5.40 -8.06
N ILE A 52 0.68 4.90 -8.99
CA ILE A 52 1.69 3.86 -8.69
C ILE A 52 2.72 4.37 -7.69
N SER A 53 3.16 5.62 -7.82
CA SER A 53 4.13 6.22 -6.89
C SER A 53 3.56 6.30 -5.47
N ILE A 54 2.28 6.64 -5.32
CA ILE A 54 1.58 6.63 -4.02
C ILE A 54 1.53 5.20 -3.44
N ALA A 55 1.09 4.22 -4.24
CA ALA A 55 1.03 2.83 -3.81
C ALA A 55 2.41 2.26 -3.45
N ALA A 56 3.45 2.64 -4.22
CA ALA A 56 4.85 2.28 -3.97
C ALA A 56 5.33 2.85 -2.65
N ALA A 57 5.11 4.14 -2.39
CA ALA A 57 5.51 4.79 -1.14
C ALA A 57 4.91 4.08 0.08
N ILE A 58 3.60 3.79 0.05
CA ILE A 58 2.92 3.05 1.14
C ILE A 58 3.53 1.65 1.31
N THR A 59 3.81 0.95 0.21
CA THR A 59 4.42 -0.40 0.25
C THR A 59 5.84 -0.35 0.82
N ILE A 60 6.64 0.64 0.43
CA ILE A 60 8.02 0.82 0.91
C ILE A 60 8.05 1.08 2.42
N PHE A 61 7.12 1.88 2.95
CA PHE A 61 7.04 2.13 4.39
C PHE A 61 6.84 0.84 5.20
N ARG A 62 6.13 -0.15 4.67
CA ARG A 62 5.99 -1.47 5.31
C ARG A 62 7.29 -2.30 5.29
N LEU A 63 8.18 -2.08 4.32
CA LEU A 63 9.43 -2.83 4.16
C LEU A 63 10.57 -2.31 5.03
N ILE A 64 10.53 -1.01 5.38
CA ILE A 64 11.51 -0.39 6.25
C ILE A 64 11.41 -0.99 7.65
N ARG A 65 12.56 -1.28 8.26
CA ARG A 65 12.66 -1.70 9.66
C ARG A 65 12.65 -0.44 10.52
N TRP A 66 11.56 -0.22 11.23
CA TRP A 66 11.41 0.99 12.04
C TRP A 66 11.85 0.76 13.47
N TYR A 67 11.54 -0.40 14.05
CA TYR A 67 11.93 -0.74 15.42
C TYR A 67 12.99 -1.83 15.49
N LYS A 68 13.59 -1.98 16.68
CA LYS A 68 14.50 -3.10 17.00
C LYS A 68 13.77 -4.44 16.85
N PRO A 69 14.46 -5.54 16.54
CA PRO A 69 13.84 -6.85 16.30
C PRO A 69 12.86 -7.33 17.39
N ALA A 70 13.15 -7.03 18.66
CA ALA A 70 12.31 -7.43 19.81
C ALA A 70 10.94 -6.74 19.85
N ASP A 71 10.80 -5.59 19.20
CA ASP A 71 9.65 -4.69 19.27
C ASP A 71 8.91 -4.56 17.93
N ARG A 72 9.21 -5.48 17.02
CA ARG A 72 8.61 -5.52 15.68
C ARG A 72 7.12 -5.83 15.69
N GLY A 73 6.43 -5.25 14.71
CA GLY A 73 5.01 -5.48 14.47
C GLY A 73 4.07 -4.70 15.41
N PHE A 74 4.59 -3.72 16.14
CA PHE A 74 3.83 -2.81 17.00
C PHE A 74 3.95 -1.36 16.52
N GLY A 75 3.15 -0.47 17.12
CA GLY A 75 3.19 0.96 16.83
C GLY A 75 2.94 1.26 15.36
N LEU A 76 3.85 2.03 14.75
CA LEU A 76 3.75 2.41 13.35
C LEU A 76 3.91 1.22 12.38
N GLU A 77 4.69 0.19 12.72
CA GLU A 77 4.82 -1.02 11.85
C GLU A 77 3.48 -1.74 11.73
N GLU A 78 2.66 -1.75 12.79
CA GLU A 78 1.32 -2.33 12.74
C GLU A 78 0.40 -1.52 11.82
N HIS A 79 0.48 -0.19 11.89
CA HIS A 79 -0.29 0.68 11.01
C HIS A 79 0.09 0.46 9.54
N PHE A 80 1.38 0.41 9.21
CA PHE A 80 1.85 0.16 7.84
C PHE A 80 1.46 -1.22 7.33
N GLN A 81 1.39 -2.24 8.19
CA GLN A 81 0.85 -3.54 7.80
C GLN A 81 -0.65 -3.48 7.52
N LYS A 82 -1.41 -2.69 8.28
CA LYS A 82 -2.87 -2.54 8.06
C LYS A 82 -3.17 -1.73 6.80
N SER A 83 -2.38 -0.71 6.49
CA SER A 83 -2.55 0.08 5.26
C SER A 83 -2.28 -0.72 3.98
N MET A 84 -1.59 -1.87 4.06
CA MET A 84 -1.43 -2.76 2.92
C MET A 84 -2.74 -3.37 2.44
N ILE A 85 -3.70 -3.63 3.33
CA ILE A 85 -4.97 -4.28 2.97
C ILE A 85 -5.72 -3.48 1.89
N PRO A 86 -6.04 -2.19 2.10
CA PRO A 86 -6.71 -1.39 1.08
C PRO A 86 -5.85 -1.17 -0.17
N VAL A 87 -4.53 -1.02 -0.04
CA VAL A 87 -3.62 -0.96 -1.21
C VAL A 87 -3.77 -2.19 -2.09
N CYS A 88 -3.74 -3.39 -1.50
CA CYS A 88 -3.88 -4.65 -2.23
C CYS A 88 -5.22 -4.74 -2.96
N TYR A 89 -6.32 -4.37 -2.29
CA TYR A 89 -7.65 -4.43 -2.91
C TYR A 89 -7.80 -3.42 -4.04
N ILE A 90 -7.34 -2.19 -3.86
CA ILE A 90 -7.38 -1.15 -4.92
C ILE A 90 -6.55 -1.58 -6.12
N MET A 91 -5.33 -2.09 -5.91
CA MET A 91 -4.48 -2.61 -6.98
C MET A 91 -5.12 -3.80 -7.71
N LEU A 92 -5.75 -4.71 -6.98
CA LEU A 92 -6.43 -5.87 -7.57
C LEU A 92 -7.61 -5.45 -8.44
N VAL A 93 -8.47 -4.56 -7.93
CA VAL A 93 -9.62 -4.02 -8.68
C VAL A 93 -9.15 -3.30 -9.93
N ASN A 94 -8.10 -2.47 -9.82
CA ASN A 94 -7.52 -1.79 -10.98
C ASN A 94 -6.98 -2.78 -12.02
N ASN A 95 -6.27 -3.83 -11.60
CA ASN A 95 -5.79 -4.86 -12.51
C ASN A 95 -6.93 -5.57 -13.24
N ILE A 96 -8.02 -5.91 -12.54
CA ILE A 96 -9.22 -6.50 -13.16
C ILE A 96 -9.80 -5.55 -14.20
N LEU A 97 -9.97 -4.28 -13.86
CA LEU A 97 -10.53 -3.26 -14.75
C LEU A 97 -9.64 -3.03 -15.99
N LEU A 98 -8.32 -3.00 -15.80
CA LEU A 98 -7.37 -2.89 -16.90
C LEU A 98 -7.39 -4.13 -17.80
N TRP A 99 -7.60 -5.31 -17.23
CA TRP A 99 -7.68 -6.56 -17.96
C TRP A 99 -8.92 -6.64 -18.86
N VAL A 100 -10.07 -6.15 -18.38
CA VAL A 100 -11.30 -6.01 -19.20
C VAL A 100 -11.25 -4.79 -20.14
N GLY A 101 -10.14 -4.06 -20.19
CA GLY A 101 -9.89 -3.00 -21.16
C GLY A 101 -10.23 -1.58 -20.72
N VAL A 102 -10.60 -1.36 -19.45
CA VAL A 102 -10.90 -0.02 -18.91
C VAL A 102 -9.60 0.75 -18.71
N LYS A 103 -9.32 1.69 -19.62
CA LYS A 103 -8.14 2.57 -19.59
C LYS A 103 -8.56 4.02 -19.41
N SER A 104 -9.11 4.33 -18.25
CA SER A 104 -9.63 5.67 -17.94
C SER A 104 -8.71 6.41 -16.98
N ILE A 105 -8.48 7.70 -17.22
CA ILE A 105 -7.79 8.58 -16.27
C ILE A 105 -8.53 8.62 -14.93
N PHE A 106 -9.87 8.59 -14.98
CA PHE A 106 -10.73 8.63 -13.79
C PHE A 106 -10.44 7.46 -12.84
N LEU A 107 -10.13 6.28 -13.38
CA LEU A 107 -9.77 5.10 -12.58
C LEU A 107 -8.57 5.40 -11.67
N PHE A 108 -7.52 6.01 -12.22
CA PHE A 108 -6.28 6.30 -11.49
C PHE A 108 -6.44 7.49 -10.55
N ILE A 109 -7.24 8.50 -10.92
CA ILE A 109 -7.57 9.62 -10.02
C ILE A 109 -8.31 9.11 -8.78
N VAL A 110 -9.39 8.32 -8.96
CA VAL A 110 -10.16 7.77 -7.85
C VAL A 110 -9.28 6.86 -6.98
N SER A 111 -8.49 5.97 -7.60
CA SER A 111 -7.60 5.07 -6.87
C SER A 111 -6.53 5.82 -6.07
N GLY A 112 -5.91 6.83 -6.69
CA GLY A 112 -4.93 7.69 -6.01
C GLY A 112 -5.56 8.46 -4.85
N PHE A 113 -6.77 9.01 -5.05
CA PHE A 113 -7.50 9.72 -4.01
C PHE A 113 -7.85 8.82 -2.83
N LEU A 114 -8.23 7.56 -3.06
CA LEU A 114 -8.51 6.60 -1.98
C LEU A 114 -7.25 6.24 -1.18
N LEU A 115 -6.08 6.24 -1.81
CA LEU A 115 -4.80 5.95 -1.14
C LEU A 115 -4.15 7.18 -0.50
N LEU A 116 -4.50 8.39 -0.94
CA LEU A 116 -3.87 9.62 -0.49
C LEU A 116 -3.99 9.85 1.03
N PRO A 117 -5.15 9.66 1.70
CA PRO A 117 -5.25 9.79 3.14
C PRO A 117 -4.30 8.84 3.89
N MET A 118 -4.11 7.62 3.39
CA MET A 118 -3.19 6.65 4.01
C MET A 118 -1.74 7.13 3.89
N LEU A 119 -1.38 7.67 2.72
CA LEU A 119 -0.04 8.23 2.52
C LEU A 119 0.20 9.42 3.47
N VAL A 120 -0.77 10.33 3.60
CA VAL A 120 -0.69 11.49 4.50
C VAL A 120 -0.52 11.05 5.96
N VAL A 121 -1.36 10.11 6.42
CA VAL A 121 -1.24 9.58 7.79
C VAL A 121 0.11 8.91 8.00
N ASN A 122 0.61 8.14 7.03
CA ASN A 122 1.93 7.52 7.12
C ASN A 122 3.04 8.58 7.27
N PHE A 123 3.00 9.66 6.50
CA PHE A 123 3.99 10.74 6.64
C PHE A 123 3.92 11.43 7.99
N ILE A 124 2.71 11.68 8.51
CA ILE A 124 2.53 12.25 9.85
C ILE A 124 3.14 11.33 10.92
N LEU A 125 2.90 10.02 10.84
CA LEU A 125 3.47 9.05 11.77
C LEU A 125 5.00 9.00 11.69
N ILE A 126 5.57 9.04 10.48
CA ILE A 126 7.02 9.07 10.28
C ILE A 126 7.63 10.36 10.82
N TYR A 127 6.95 11.49 10.63
CA TYR A 127 7.39 12.78 11.16
C TYR A 127 7.49 12.74 12.69
N PHE A 128 6.44 12.26 13.36
CA PHE A 128 6.45 12.13 14.82
C PHE A 128 7.49 11.10 15.29
N TYR A 129 7.58 9.95 14.63
CA TYR A 129 8.57 8.93 14.95
C TYR A 129 10.01 9.46 14.90
N ARG A 130 10.34 10.29 13.91
CA ARG A 130 11.68 10.89 13.79
C ARG A 130 11.96 12.00 14.79
N LYS A 131 10.91 12.64 15.32
CA LYS A 131 11.03 13.73 16.29
C LYS A 131 11.08 13.20 17.73
N ASP A 132 10.54 12.01 17.96
CA ASP A 132 10.61 11.36 19.26
C ASP A 132 12.04 10.94 19.58
N SER A 133 12.50 11.28 20.79
CA SER A 133 13.80 10.84 21.31
C SER A 133 13.76 9.39 21.78
N ASP A 134 12.57 8.87 22.09
CA ASP A 134 12.37 7.47 22.43
C ASP A 134 12.13 6.63 21.17
N SER A 135 12.89 5.55 21.05
CA SER A 135 12.78 4.60 19.94
C SER A 135 11.85 3.43 20.25
N THR A 136 11.21 3.41 21.42
CA THR A 136 10.26 2.36 21.80
C THR A 136 8.90 2.57 21.12
N PRO A 137 8.20 1.49 20.72
CA PRO A 137 6.88 1.62 20.13
C PRO A 137 5.84 2.05 21.18
N PRO A 138 4.79 2.79 20.77
CA PRO A 138 3.63 3.02 21.62
C PRO A 138 3.07 1.68 22.14
N GLY A 139 2.94 1.57 23.47
CA GLY A 139 2.47 0.34 24.13
C GLY A 139 3.58 -0.62 24.63
N TYR A 140 4.86 -0.24 24.49
CA TYR A 140 5.98 -1.03 25.02
C TYR A 140 5.85 -1.37 26.51
N PHE A 141 5.50 -0.41 27.37
CA PHE A 141 5.33 -0.64 28.81
C PHE A 141 4.08 -1.46 29.18
N ALA A 142 3.01 -1.36 28.39
CA ALA A 142 1.84 -2.21 28.59
C ALA A 142 2.15 -3.68 28.28
N ARG A 143 3.07 -3.94 27.33
CA ARG A 143 3.48 -5.29 26.95
C ARG A 143 4.21 -6.04 28.06
N SER A 144 5.00 -5.37 28.90
CA SER A 144 5.69 -6.05 30.00
C SER A 144 4.74 -6.54 31.10
N LEU A 145 3.51 -6.02 31.15
CA LEU A 145 2.49 -6.43 32.13
C LEU A 145 1.69 -7.68 31.70
N TYR A 146 1.70 -8.02 30.41
CA TYR A 146 0.94 -9.15 29.84
C TYR A 146 1.84 -10.24 29.23
N LYS A 147 3.15 -10.17 29.48
CA LYS A 147 4.07 -11.30 29.28
C LYS A 147 4.12 -12.12 30.57
#